data_AF-A0A1Z8VV73-F1
#
_entry.id   AF-A0A1Z8VV73-F1
#
_cell.length_a   1.000
_cell.length_b   1.000
_cell.length_c   1.000
_cell.angle_alpha   90.00
_cell.angle_beta   90.00
_cell.angle_gamma   90.00
#
_symmetry.space_group_name_H-M   'P 1'
#
loop_
_entity.id
_entity.type
_entity.pdbx_description
1 polymer ?
#
loop_
_entity_poly.entity_id
_entity_poly.type
_entity_poly.pdbx_seq_one_letter_code
_entity_poly.pdbx_strand_id
1 'polypeptide(L)'
;MKNRLKVLVCGEASFLDSGFSTYQYQLLNRLRNNPNIHVAELACYAGVNDPRDYKCNWRFYPNSVSSQDSRAKLFNSNGQNSFGKWRFDYCLLDFKPDVVIDIRDYWMNGFQEVSPLRDYYKWVLMPTIDSEPQQDSWISTYCNADAIFTYSDWARDVLMKQSNNKINYIDTCSPGYDVNYLQGRNYTLDDIKTKLGLPPKSIILGTVMRNQKRKLFAELIKDFRELLDRLKKEQHPEYNNIYLYLHTSYPDFLCWDIPALLQEHRVINKVFFTYTCKECGHVQSLMYSGSETYCKACHKYSSSMPCVNNGISRDSLQDIYDVFTMYIQYSICEGFGMPQVEAASCGIPVITMNYSAMEDVIKKLNAYKVDISYKFRELETFADRVYPDRENLFEHVKHFLSLTKFQRNIKKLNFQHRCYLHYKWKDSLDKWEKYLNGLYESEYRSDYTHPLEPIEHLDREYIKNITTDLDKIRFIQNHLSHFNLSDNILLKFLDQLNSGYLVENGINKDFSLENLLDICDSLISSNNNAREIMLNPSQLQEHDFIQYAISKDTDL
;
A
#
# COMPACT_ATOMS: atom_id res chain seq x y z
N MET A 1 -12.21 36.51 -2.06
CA MET A 1 -11.18 35.45 -2.02
C MET A 1 -11.68 34.30 -2.86
N LYS A 2 -10.83 33.67 -3.69
CA LYS A 2 -11.21 32.46 -4.43
C LYS A 2 -11.52 31.34 -3.42
N ASN A 3 -12.60 30.58 -3.63
CA ASN A 3 -12.87 29.40 -2.82
C ASN A 3 -11.69 28.44 -2.92
N ARG A 4 -11.29 27.81 -1.81
CA ARG A 4 -10.23 26.78 -1.85
C ARG A 4 -10.67 25.60 -2.72
N LEU A 5 -9.71 24.89 -3.32
CA LEU A 5 -9.94 23.62 -3.99
C LEU A 5 -10.17 22.55 -2.93
N LYS A 6 -11.29 21.83 -2.97
CA LYS A 6 -11.63 20.77 -2.03
C LYS A 6 -11.08 19.44 -2.51
N VAL A 7 -10.25 18.80 -1.70
CA VAL A 7 -9.57 17.54 -2.05
C VAL A 7 -9.93 16.47 -1.03
N LEU A 8 -10.61 15.41 -1.46
CA LEU A 8 -10.86 14.23 -0.64
C LEU A 8 -9.80 13.18 -0.94
N VAL A 9 -9.03 12.77 0.07
CA VAL A 9 -8.07 11.67 -0.04
C VAL A 9 -8.68 10.42 0.58
N CYS A 10 -8.82 9.37 -0.23
CA CYS A 10 -9.34 8.07 0.17
C CYS A 10 -8.19 7.10 0.43
N GLY A 11 -8.15 6.51 1.62
CA GLY A 11 -7.12 5.53 1.93
C GLY A 11 -7.21 4.89 3.30
N GLU A 12 -6.16 4.16 3.67
CA GLU A 12 -6.00 3.69 5.04
C GLU A 12 -5.80 4.90 5.97
N ALA A 13 -6.36 4.86 7.18
CA ALA A 13 -6.20 5.94 8.13
C ALA A 13 -4.71 6.32 8.27
N SER A 14 -4.43 7.61 8.10
CA SER A 14 -3.08 8.18 8.00
C SER A 14 -2.19 7.95 9.23
N PHE A 15 -2.76 7.57 10.37
CA PHE A 15 -2.03 7.23 11.60
C PHE A 15 -1.59 5.76 11.71
N LEU A 16 -1.94 4.87 10.77
CA LEU A 16 -1.57 3.46 10.81
C LEU A 16 -0.13 3.22 10.35
N ASP A 17 0.49 2.14 10.84
CA ASP A 17 1.87 1.76 10.51
C ASP A 17 1.93 0.95 9.20
N SER A 18 1.48 1.57 8.10
CA SER A 18 1.51 0.99 6.74
C SER A 18 2.19 1.92 5.73
N GLY A 19 2.57 1.37 4.57
CA GLY A 19 3.15 2.16 3.47
C GLY A 19 2.16 3.17 2.89
N PHE A 20 0.90 2.77 2.70
CA PHE A 20 -0.16 3.66 2.22
C PHE A 20 -0.45 4.78 3.21
N SER A 21 -0.61 4.45 4.50
CA SER A 21 -0.82 5.44 5.55
C SER A 21 0.34 6.42 5.68
N THR A 22 1.59 5.94 5.58
CA THR A 22 2.77 6.82 5.63
C THR A 22 2.76 7.81 4.47
N TYR A 23 2.51 7.36 3.24
CA TYR A 23 2.46 8.25 2.08
C TYR A 23 1.28 9.24 2.18
N GLN A 24 0.10 8.73 2.51
CA GLN A 24 -1.11 9.54 2.67
C GLN A 24 -0.94 10.61 3.76
N TYR A 25 -0.31 10.27 4.89
CA TYR A 25 0.00 11.25 5.93
C TYR A 25 0.89 12.39 5.40
N GLN A 26 1.95 12.06 4.65
CA GLN A 26 2.85 13.07 4.07
C GLN A 26 2.11 13.97 3.06
N LEU A 27 1.22 13.37 2.25
CA LEU A 27 0.38 14.11 1.30
C LEU A 27 -0.62 15.02 2.02
N LEU A 28 -1.45 14.48 2.91
CA LEU A 28 -2.44 15.23 3.69
C LEU A 28 -1.80 16.37 4.48
N ASN A 29 -0.67 16.10 5.15
CA ASN A 29 0.06 17.11 5.90
C ASN A 29 0.62 18.22 4.99
N ARG A 30 1.06 17.90 3.77
CA ARG A 30 1.43 18.93 2.79
C ARG A 30 0.22 19.76 2.37
N LEU A 31 -0.86 19.11 1.94
CA LEU A 31 -2.02 19.77 1.36
C LEU A 31 -2.75 20.65 2.37
N ARG A 32 -2.85 20.22 3.63
CA ARG A 32 -3.45 21.00 4.72
C ARG A 32 -2.75 22.34 4.94
N ASN A 33 -1.43 22.40 4.73
CA ASN A 33 -0.65 23.63 4.90
C ASN A 33 -0.70 24.55 3.66
N ASN A 34 -1.37 24.14 2.58
CA ASN A 34 -1.52 24.94 1.37
C ASN A 34 -2.77 25.83 1.48
N PRO A 35 -2.65 27.17 1.39
CA PRO A 35 -3.77 28.10 1.59
C PRO A 35 -4.85 28.02 0.49
N ASN A 36 -4.54 27.39 -0.64
CA ASN A 36 -5.44 27.23 -1.78
C ASN A 36 -6.27 25.94 -1.70
N ILE A 37 -6.00 25.04 -0.76
CA ILE A 37 -6.58 23.70 -0.69
C ILE A 37 -7.28 23.51 0.65
N HIS A 38 -8.48 22.93 0.62
CA HIS A 38 -9.19 22.40 1.79
C HIS A 38 -9.21 20.88 1.66
N VAL A 39 -8.66 20.16 2.62
CA VAL A 39 -8.43 18.71 2.51
C VAL A 39 -9.28 17.93 3.50
N ALA A 40 -9.80 16.79 3.04
CA ALA A 40 -10.47 15.80 3.86
C ALA A 40 -9.89 14.40 3.63
N GLU A 41 -10.03 13.54 4.62
CA GLU A 41 -9.59 12.14 4.58
C GLU A 41 -10.79 11.21 4.77
N LEU A 42 -10.99 10.26 3.85
CA LEU A 42 -11.80 9.05 4.10
C LEU A 42 -10.88 7.97 4.68
N ALA A 43 -10.93 7.83 6.00
CA ALA A 43 -9.97 7.07 6.80
C ALA A 43 -10.45 5.62 7.03
N CYS A 44 -10.02 4.72 6.16
CA CYS A 44 -10.29 3.29 6.27
C CYS A 44 -9.65 2.69 7.54
N TYR A 45 -10.33 1.73 8.16
CA TYR A 45 -9.92 1.05 9.40
C TYR A 45 -9.91 1.92 10.66
N ALA A 46 -10.35 3.18 10.59
CA ALA A 46 -10.55 4.05 11.75
C ALA A 46 -12.03 4.05 12.19
N GLY A 47 -12.26 3.92 13.49
CA GLY A 47 -13.58 4.10 14.10
C GLY A 47 -13.88 5.56 14.42
N VAL A 48 -15.15 5.89 14.67
CA VAL A 48 -15.53 7.16 15.29
C VAL A 48 -14.88 7.26 16.67
N ASN A 49 -14.31 8.41 17.03
CA ASN A 49 -13.53 8.62 18.26
C ASN A 49 -12.28 7.71 18.40
N ASP A 50 -11.62 7.33 17.29
CA ASP A 50 -10.35 6.57 17.39
C ASP A 50 -9.31 7.38 18.18
N PRO A 51 -8.71 6.81 19.25
CA PRO A 51 -7.79 7.54 20.13
C PRO A 51 -6.49 7.97 19.46
N ARG A 52 -6.20 7.53 18.21
CA ARG A 52 -5.00 7.91 17.45
C ARG A 52 -5.25 9.08 16.50
N ASP A 53 -6.50 9.51 16.36
CA ASP A 53 -6.88 10.51 15.37
C ASP A 53 -6.42 11.93 15.71
N TYR A 54 -5.96 12.18 16.95
CA TYR A 54 -5.33 13.45 17.35
C TYR A 54 -4.11 13.82 16.50
N LYS A 55 -3.54 12.85 15.77
CA LYS A 55 -2.46 13.07 14.81
C LYS A 55 -2.94 13.71 13.50
N CYS A 56 -4.24 13.71 13.25
CA CYS A 56 -4.89 14.19 12.04
C CYS A 56 -5.56 15.52 12.35
N ASN A 57 -5.17 16.57 11.62
CA ASN A 57 -5.68 17.92 11.83
C ASN A 57 -6.30 18.44 10.53
N TRP A 58 -7.24 17.69 9.99
CA TRP A 58 -8.02 17.99 8.79
C TRP A 58 -9.38 17.31 8.96
N ARG A 59 -10.32 17.60 8.07
CA ARG A 59 -11.63 16.94 8.10
C ARG A 59 -11.47 15.43 7.95
N PHE A 60 -11.95 14.67 8.92
CA PHE A 60 -11.63 13.25 9.07
C PHE A 60 -12.90 12.40 9.10
N TYR A 61 -13.11 11.61 8.05
CA TYR A 61 -14.24 10.68 7.93
C TYR A 61 -13.80 9.26 8.35
N PRO A 62 -14.10 8.83 9.59
CA PRO A 62 -13.83 7.45 9.98
C PRO A 62 -14.70 6.50 9.16
N ASN A 63 -14.20 5.32 8.83
CA ASN A 63 -14.90 4.36 7.97
C ASN A 63 -15.40 3.10 8.70
N SER A 64 -14.76 2.71 9.80
CA SER A 64 -15.03 1.45 10.49
C SER A 64 -16.00 1.62 11.66
N VAL A 65 -16.58 0.49 12.07
CA VAL A 65 -17.46 0.37 13.24
C VAL A 65 -16.97 -0.76 14.14
N SER A 66 -17.26 -0.66 15.44
CA SER A 66 -16.92 -1.74 16.39
C SER A 66 -17.80 -2.97 16.15
N SER A 67 -17.37 -4.15 16.63
CA SER A 67 -18.17 -5.37 16.54
C SER A 67 -19.49 -5.32 17.33
N GLN A 68 -19.58 -4.40 18.31
CA GLN A 68 -20.78 -4.18 19.12
C GLN A 68 -21.71 -3.11 18.54
N ASP A 69 -21.32 -2.44 17.45
CA ASP A 69 -22.13 -1.44 16.78
C ASP A 69 -23.29 -2.12 16.02
N SER A 70 -24.49 -1.54 16.07
CA SER A 70 -25.66 -2.06 15.36
C SER A 70 -25.45 -2.17 13.83
N ARG A 71 -24.53 -1.37 13.29
CA ARG A 71 -24.16 -1.35 11.86
C ARG A 71 -23.08 -2.38 11.51
N ALA A 72 -22.53 -3.12 12.47
CA ALA A 72 -21.50 -4.12 12.20
C ALA A 72 -21.96 -5.17 11.18
N LYS A 73 -23.24 -5.55 11.20
CA LYS A 73 -23.81 -6.49 10.21
C LYS A 73 -23.78 -5.92 8.79
N LEU A 74 -24.08 -4.62 8.63
CA LEU A 74 -24.02 -3.93 7.35
C LEU A 74 -22.56 -3.74 6.90
N PHE A 75 -21.68 -3.32 7.81
CA PHE A 75 -20.26 -3.16 7.49
C PHE A 75 -19.64 -4.48 6.99
N ASN A 76 -19.93 -5.60 7.65
CA ASN A 76 -19.39 -6.91 7.29
C ASN A 76 -20.12 -7.61 6.12
N SER A 77 -21.20 -7.04 5.58
CA SER A 77 -21.93 -7.66 4.46
C SER A 77 -21.16 -7.61 3.14
N ASN A 78 -20.22 -6.66 3.01
CA ASN A 78 -19.38 -6.51 1.83
C ASN A 78 -17.94 -6.14 2.25
N GLY A 79 -16.95 -6.91 1.81
CA GLY A 79 -15.55 -6.67 2.13
C GLY A 79 -15.03 -5.28 1.70
N GLN A 80 -15.57 -4.72 0.61
CA GLN A 80 -15.22 -3.39 0.13
C GLN A 80 -15.66 -2.26 1.08
N ASN A 81 -16.57 -2.54 2.02
CA ASN A 81 -16.94 -1.56 3.05
C ASN A 81 -15.75 -1.21 3.92
N SER A 82 -14.85 -2.16 4.19
CA SER A 82 -13.60 -1.89 4.90
C SER A 82 -12.68 -0.91 4.14
N PHE A 83 -12.79 -0.86 2.81
CA PHE A 83 -12.05 0.04 1.93
C PHE A 83 -12.74 1.39 1.65
N GLY A 84 -13.94 1.61 2.21
CA GLY A 84 -14.65 2.89 2.15
C GLY A 84 -16.01 2.85 1.45
N LYS A 85 -16.35 1.76 0.74
CA LYS A 85 -17.50 1.73 -0.18
C LYS A 85 -18.81 2.26 0.43
N TRP A 86 -19.19 1.76 1.60
CA TRP A 86 -20.47 2.10 2.23
C TRP A 86 -20.60 3.54 2.74
N ARG A 87 -19.49 4.26 2.88
CA ARG A 87 -19.46 5.66 3.36
C ARG A 87 -19.04 6.65 2.27
N PHE A 88 -18.51 6.17 1.15
CA PHE A 88 -17.91 7.02 0.12
C PHE A 88 -18.87 8.09 -0.43
N ASP A 89 -20.03 7.69 -0.94
CA ASP A 89 -20.98 8.64 -1.54
C ASP A 89 -21.50 9.67 -0.52
N TYR A 90 -21.73 9.25 0.73
CA TYR A 90 -22.08 10.17 1.82
C TYR A 90 -20.97 11.19 2.10
N CYS A 91 -19.70 10.79 2.04
CA CYS A 91 -18.56 11.71 2.19
C CYS A 91 -18.51 12.70 1.02
N LEU A 92 -18.81 12.26 -0.21
CA LEU A 92 -18.89 13.15 -1.38
C LEU A 92 -20.01 14.19 -1.23
N LEU A 93 -21.19 13.76 -0.77
CA LEU A 93 -22.36 14.65 -0.61
C LEU A 93 -22.17 15.69 0.50
N ASP A 94 -21.47 15.31 1.56
CA ASP A 94 -21.15 16.19 2.69
C ASP A 94 -19.99 17.14 2.37
N PHE A 95 -18.84 16.61 1.94
CA PHE A 95 -17.65 17.42 1.69
C PHE A 95 -17.73 18.23 0.39
N LYS A 96 -18.35 17.64 -0.65
CA LYS A 96 -18.42 18.14 -2.03
C LYS A 96 -17.03 18.43 -2.62
N PRO A 97 -16.17 17.40 -2.76
CA PRO A 97 -14.82 17.58 -3.26
C PRO A 97 -14.78 17.99 -4.74
N ASP A 98 -13.81 18.82 -5.10
CA ASP A 98 -13.43 19.06 -6.49
C ASP A 98 -12.59 17.89 -7.04
N VAL A 99 -11.78 17.28 -6.17
CA VAL A 99 -10.83 16.23 -6.52
C VAL A 99 -10.92 15.09 -5.51
N VAL A 100 -10.98 13.85 -6.01
CA VAL A 100 -10.85 12.63 -5.20
C VAL A 100 -9.52 11.95 -5.54
N ILE A 101 -8.69 11.70 -4.54
CA ILE A 101 -7.39 11.03 -4.67
C ILE A 101 -7.45 9.65 -4.01
N ASP A 102 -6.99 8.60 -4.71
CA ASP A 102 -6.74 7.29 -4.09
C ASP A 102 -5.40 6.71 -4.56
N ILE A 103 -4.59 6.25 -3.61
CA ILE A 103 -3.21 5.80 -3.84
C ILE A 103 -3.04 4.29 -3.64
N ARG A 104 -4.13 3.55 -3.46
CA ARG A 104 -4.11 2.12 -3.11
C ARG A 104 -4.25 1.22 -4.34
N ASP A 105 -4.31 -0.07 -4.06
CA ASP A 105 -4.55 -1.10 -5.08
C ASP A 105 -5.94 -0.96 -5.71
N TYR A 106 -6.10 -1.42 -6.96
CA TYR A 106 -7.35 -1.35 -7.72
C TYR A 106 -8.56 -1.90 -6.94
N TRP A 107 -8.43 -3.05 -6.28
CA TRP A 107 -9.55 -3.66 -5.55
C TRP A 107 -10.02 -2.84 -4.34
N MET A 108 -9.21 -1.87 -3.88
CA MET A 108 -9.55 -0.97 -2.78
C MET A 108 -10.29 0.29 -3.24
N ASN A 109 -10.22 0.64 -4.53
CA ASN A 109 -10.81 1.87 -5.07
C ASN A 109 -11.76 1.67 -6.25
N GLY A 110 -11.89 0.45 -6.80
CA GLY A 110 -12.74 0.17 -7.96
C GLY A 110 -14.22 0.52 -7.79
N PHE A 111 -14.74 0.62 -6.54
CA PHE A 111 -16.10 1.10 -6.30
C PHE A 111 -16.30 2.59 -6.63
N GLN A 112 -15.22 3.38 -6.71
CA GLN A 112 -15.27 4.82 -6.99
C GLN A 112 -15.66 5.09 -8.45
N GLU A 113 -15.24 4.21 -9.38
CA GLU A 113 -15.58 4.30 -10.81
C GLU A 113 -17.10 4.28 -11.05
N VAL A 114 -17.83 3.49 -10.27
CA VAL A 114 -19.27 3.27 -10.40
C VAL A 114 -20.11 4.10 -9.41
N SER A 115 -19.51 5.09 -8.75
CA SER A 115 -20.26 6.01 -7.88
C SER A 115 -21.26 6.82 -8.72
N PRO A 116 -22.51 7.03 -8.26
CA PRO A 116 -23.45 7.91 -8.94
C PRO A 116 -22.95 9.35 -9.04
N LEU A 117 -21.98 9.73 -8.21
CA LEU A 117 -21.38 11.06 -8.16
C LEU A 117 -20.05 11.15 -8.93
N ARG A 118 -19.70 10.13 -9.74
CA ARG A 118 -18.41 10.06 -10.45
C ARG A 118 -18.13 11.30 -11.31
N ASP A 119 -19.14 11.87 -11.94
CA ASP A 119 -19.02 13.06 -12.81
C ASP A 119 -18.87 14.38 -12.03
N TYR A 120 -19.04 14.35 -10.69
CA TYR A 120 -18.96 15.54 -9.83
C TYR A 120 -17.55 15.82 -9.32
N TYR A 121 -16.53 15.06 -9.70
CA TYR A 121 -15.16 15.30 -9.24
C TYR A 121 -14.13 14.81 -10.25
N LYS A 122 -12.92 15.38 -10.21
CA LYS A 122 -11.76 14.78 -10.88
C LYS A 122 -11.23 13.61 -10.08
N TRP A 123 -11.14 12.46 -10.72
CA TRP A 123 -10.64 11.24 -10.11
C TRP A 123 -9.16 11.04 -10.40
N VAL A 124 -8.34 11.13 -9.36
CA VAL A 124 -6.89 11.08 -9.45
C VAL A 124 -6.39 9.82 -8.76
N LEU A 125 -5.73 8.94 -9.49
CA LEU A 125 -5.24 7.67 -8.96
C LEU A 125 -3.72 7.62 -8.95
N MET A 126 -3.18 6.92 -7.96
CA MET A 126 -1.80 6.44 -7.96
C MET A 126 -1.80 4.94 -7.66
N PRO A 127 -2.14 4.08 -8.63
CA PRO A 127 -2.29 2.66 -8.37
C PRO A 127 -0.95 1.99 -8.07
N THR A 128 -0.97 0.98 -7.20
CA THR A 128 0.20 0.12 -6.96
C THR A 128 0.42 -0.81 -8.14
N ILE A 129 1.50 -0.61 -8.89
CA ILE A 129 1.89 -1.50 -9.99
C ILE A 129 3.12 -2.28 -9.55
N ASP A 130 2.92 -3.53 -9.15
CA ASP A 130 3.98 -4.38 -8.60
C ASP A 130 4.54 -5.40 -9.59
N SER A 131 3.89 -5.56 -10.74
CA SER A 131 4.16 -6.65 -11.68
C SER A 131 3.56 -6.37 -13.05
N GLU A 132 3.97 -7.14 -14.05
CA GLU A 132 3.41 -7.05 -15.40
C GLU A 132 3.05 -8.47 -15.89
N PRO A 133 2.06 -8.62 -16.79
CA PRO A 133 1.07 -7.61 -17.15
C PRO A 133 0.06 -7.36 -16.02
N GLN A 134 -0.50 -6.15 -15.99
CA GLN A 134 -1.72 -5.83 -15.25
C GLN A 134 -2.95 -6.42 -15.95
N GLN A 135 -4.02 -6.67 -15.19
CA GLN A 135 -5.29 -7.14 -15.77
C GLN A 135 -5.95 -6.06 -16.64
N ASP A 136 -6.61 -6.48 -17.71
CA ASP A 136 -7.26 -5.55 -18.66
C ASP A 136 -8.35 -4.70 -18.00
N SER A 137 -9.06 -5.25 -17.01
CA SER A 137 -10.06 -4.51 -16.23
C SER A 137 -9.44 -3.35 -15.44
N TRP A 138 -8.25 -3.56 -14.88
CA TRP A 138 -7.51 -2.54 -14.14
C TRP A 138 -7.02 -1.46 -15.09
N ILE A 139 -6.46 -1.84 -16.24
CA ILE A 139 -6.02 -0.89 -17.28
C ILE A 139 -7.19 -0.04 -17.79
N SER A 140 -8.36 -0.66 -18.03
CA SER A 140 -9.58 0.06 -18.43
C SER A 140 -9.95 1.12 -17.39
N THR A 141 -9.93 0.74 -16.12
CA THR A 141 -10.24 1.65 -15.00
C THR A 141 -9.25 2.82 -14.96
N TYR A 142 -7.96 2.54 -15.12
CA TYR A 142 -6.93 3.59 -15.12
C TYR A 142 -7.05 4.53 -16.32
N CYS A 143 -7.60 4.06 -17.45
CA CYS A 143 -7.91 4.92 -18.59
C CYS A 143 -9.12 5.84 -18.34
N ASN A 144 -10.02 5.46 -17.42
CA ASN A 144 -11.20 6.24 -17.02
C ASN A 144 -10.90 7.25 -15.90
N ALA A 145 -9.68 7.26 -15.34
CA ALA A 145 -9.25 8.24 -14.35
C ALA A 145 -8.82 9.56 -15.02
N ASP A 146 -9.14 10.68 -14.37
CA ASP A 146 -8.82 12.02 -14.86
C ASP A 146 -7.33 12.35 -14.76
N ALA A 147 -6.58 11.65 -13.89
CA ALA A 147 -5.14 11.76 -13.77
C ALA A 147 -4.54 10.51 -13.11
N ILE A 148 -3.42 10.04 -13.65
CA ILE A 148 -2.66 8.90 -13.13
C ILE A 148 -1.26 9.36 -12.69
N PHE A 149 -0.95 9.11 -11.43
CA PHE A 149 0.41 9.17 -10.89
C PHE A 149 0.97 7.75 -10.73
N THR A 150 2.29 7.63 -10.59
CA THR A 150 2.91 6.32 -10.30
C THR A 150 3.92 6.38 -9.17
N TYR A 151 4.10 5.26 -8.48
CA TYR A 151 5.13 5.11 -7.43
C TYR A 151 6.55 4.96 -7.99
N SER A 152 6.69 4.49 -9.24
CA SER A 152 7.97 4.28 -9.92
C SER A 152 7.90 4.60 -11.41
N ASP A 153 9.07 4.83 -12.02
CA ASP A 153 9.20 5.00 -13.47
C ASP A 153 8.89 3.68 -14.18
N TRP A 154 9.29 2.56 -13.60
CA TRP A 154 8.90 1.23 -14.07
C TRP A 154 7.36 1.07 -14.18
N ALA A 155 6.62 1.48 -13.13
CA ALA A 155 5.16 1.45 -13.15
C ALA A 155 4.55 2.34 -14.25
N ARG A 156 5.13 3.52 -14.49
CA ARG A 156 4.74 4.39 -15.62
C ARG A 156 4.90 3.63 -16.93
N ASP A 157 6.07 3.04 -17.15
CA ASP A 157 6.38 2.38 -18.42
C ASP A 157 5.45 1.18 -18.69
N VAL A 158 5.14 0.40 -17.65
CA VAL A 158 4.16 -0.71 -17.72
C VAL A 158 2.77 -0.19 -18.10
N LEU A 159 2.26 0.83 -17.40
CA LEU A 159 0.92 1.35 -17.66
C LEU A 159 0.81 2.03 -19.03
N MET A 160 1.81 2.83 -19.43
CA MET A 160 1.82 3.48 -20.74
C MET A 160 1.86 2.44 -21.87
N LYS A 161 2.68 1.39 -21.73
CA LYS A 161 2.77 0.30 -22.69
C LYS A 161 1.45 -0.49 -22.79
N GLN A 162 0.90 -0.94 -21.66
CA GLN A 162 -0.30 -1.78 -21.66
C GLN A 162 -1.57 -1.03 -22.07
N SER A 163 -1.68 0.25 -21.72
CA SER A 163 -2.80 1.09 -22.13
C SER A 163 -2.68 1.62 -23.57
N ASN A 164 -1.57 1.36 -24.26
CA ASN A 164 -1.23 1.99 -25.53
C ASN A 164 -1.27 3.53 -25.45
N ASN A 165 -0.64 4.08 -24.41
CA ASN A 165 -0.55 5.51 -24.09
C ASN A 165 -1.91 6.21 -23.89
N LYS A 166 -2.96 5.46 -23.50
CA LYS A 166 -4.29 6.02 -23.25
C LYS A 166 -4.50 6.57 -21.85
N ILE A 167 -3.75 6.10 -20.86
CA ILE A 167 -3.86 6.65 -19.50
C ILE A 167 -3.40 8.10 -19.46
N ASN A 168 -4.06 8.93 -18.64
CA ASN A 168 -3.64 10.31 -18.44
C ASN A 168 -2.50 10.41 -17.39
N TYR A 169 -1.30 9.95 -17.76
CA TYR A 169 -0.14 10.00 -16.89
C TYR A 169 0.30 11.45 -16.61
N ILE A 170 0.42 11.80 -15.32
CA ILE A 170 0.86 13.13 -14.87
C ILE A 170 2.34 13.11 -14.47
N ASP A 171 2.70 12.33 -13.45
CA ASP A 171 4.07 12.26 -12.96
C ASP A 171 4.31 11.02 -12.08
N THR A 172 5.57 10.71 -11.82
CA THR A 172 6.02 9.68 -10.88
C THR A 172 6.37 10.32 -9.53
N CYS A 173 5.66 9.93 -8.48
CA CYS A 173 5.76 10.49 -7.14
C CYS A 173 6.19 9.41 -6.15
N SER A 174 7.45 8.96 -6.27
CA SER A 174 8.01 7.92 -5.40
C SER A 174 7.99 8.31 -3.91
N PRO A 175 7.69 7.37 -2.99
CA PRO A 175 7.77 7.60 -1.56
C PRO A 175 9.17 8.05 -1.13
N GLY A 176 9.23 8.95 -0.16
CA GLY A 176 10.48 9.37 0.45
C GLY A 176 10.91 8.50 1.63
N TYR A 177 11.91 8.97 2.36
CA TYR A 177 12.41 8.33 3.59
C TYR A 177 12.28 9.25 4.80
N ASP A 178 12.01 8.65 5.97
CA ASP A 178 11.88 9.34 7.26
C ASP A 178 13.00 8.97 8.26
N VAL A 179 13.87 8.02 7.90
CA VAL A 179 15.05 7.63 8.69
C VAL A 179 16.32 8.23 8.10
N ASN A 180 17.14 8.87 8.95
CA ASN A 180 18.34 9.60 8.53
C ASN A 180 19.55 9.09 9.30
N TYR A 181 20.54 8.52 8.60
CA TYR A 181 21.76 8.02 9.21
C TYR A 181 22.42 9.03 10.18
N LEU A 182 22.49 8.67 11.47
CA LEU A 182 23.32 9.29 12.50
C LEU A 182 23.33 10.84 12.62
N GLN A 183 22.39 11.56 12.01
CA GLN A 183 22.33 13.02 12.18
C GLN A 183 21.90 13.33 13.61
N GLY A 184 22.85 13.87 14.39
CA GLY A 184 22.59 14.41 15.74
C GLY A 184 22.63 13.39 16.90
N ARG A 185 23.17 12.18 16.70
CA ARG A 185 23.21 11.13 17.74
C ARG A 185 24.60 11.04 18.39
N ASN A 186 24.65 11.06 19.74
CA ASN A 186 25.87 10.99 20.56
C ASN A 186 26.33 9.56 20.90
N TYR A 187 26.00 8.57 20.07
CA TYR A 187 26.33 7.15 20.31
C TYR A 187 26.91 6.48 19.07
N THR A 188 27.75 5.47 19.31
CA THR A 188 28.46 4.71 18.28
C THR A 188 27.66 3.51 17.79
N LEU A 189 28.07 2.91 16.67
CA LEU A 189 27.48 1.67 16.17
C LEU A 189 27.57 0.52 17.20
N ASP A 190 28.64 0.48 18.00
CA ASP A 190 28.84 -0.53 19.03
C ASP A 190 27.88 -0.34 20.20
N ASP A 191 27.52 0.91 20.52
CA ASP A 191 26.49 1.22 21.52
C ASP A 191 25.11 0.74 21.06
N ILE A 192 24.78 0.94 19.77
CA ILE A 192 23.51 0.46 19.19
C ILE A 192 23.46 -1.08 19.21
N LYS A 193 24.54 -1.74 18.80
CA LYS A 193 24.62 -3.21 18.87
C LYS A 193 24.46 -3.74 20.29
N THR A 194 25.12 -3.11 21.26
CA THR A 194 24.97 -3.46 22.68
C THR A 194 23.53 -3.25 23.16
N LYS A 195 22.92 -2.10 22.83
CA LYS A 195 21.52 -1.77 23.16
C LYS A 195 20.55 -2.82 22.62
N LEU A 196 20.75 -3.25 21.39
CA LEU A 196 19.92 -4.27 20.74
C LEU A 196 20.25 -5.70 21.18
N GLY A 197 21.40 -5.94 21.83
CA GLY A 197 21.84 -7.28 22.24
C GLY A 197 22.49 -8.08 21.12
N LEU A 198 23.10 -7.41 20.13
CA LEU A 198 23.84 -8.02 19.03
C LEU A 198 25.33 -8.18 19.37
N PRO A 199 26.04 -9.18 18.79
CA PRO A 199 27.48 -9.31 18.97
C PRO A 199 28.23 -8.08 18.41
N PRO A 200 29.23 -7.51 19.10
CA PRO A 200 29.90 -6.27 18.66
C PRO A 200 30.50 -6.36 17.24
N LYS A 201 31.17 -7.47 16.92
CA LYS A 201 31.79 -7.71 15.61
C LYS A 201 30.85 -8.30 14.56
N SER A 202 29.55 -8.37 14.85
CA SER A 202 28.59 -8.96 13.92
C SER A 202 28.53 -8.23 12.58
N ILE A 203 28.45 -9.02 11.51
CA ILE A 203 28.14 -8.60 10.15
C ILE A 203 26.69 -9.00 9.92
N ILE A 204 25.82 -8.01 9.73
CA ILE A 204 24.39 -8.23 9.64
C ILE A 204 23.93 -8.07 8.20
N LEU A 205 23.40 -9.14 7.61
CA LEU A 205 22.59 -9.07 6.40
C LEU A 205 21.14 -8.86 6.83
N GLY A 206 20.62 -7.66 6.62
CA GLY A 206 19.33 -7.26 7.18
C GLY A 206 18.22 -7.22 6.14
N THR A 207 16.98 -7.43 6.59
CA THR A 207 15.78 -7.13 5.81
C THR A 207 14.66 -6.63 6.70
N VAL A 208 13.82 -5.75 6.15
CA VAL A 208 12.66 -5.13 6.82
C VAL A 208 11.46 -5.37 5.92
N MET A 209 10.69 -6.41 6.22
CA MET A 209 9.57 -6.85 5.40
C MET A 209 8.54 -7.57 6.26
N ARG A 210 7.25 -7.39 5.97
CA ARG A 210 6.20 -8.23 6.57
C ARG A 210 6.35 -9.68 6.13
N ASN A 211 6.03 -10.64 7.00
CA ASN A 211 6.07 -12.06 6.66
C ASN A 211 4.90 -12.46 5.74
N GLN A 212 5.11 -12.33 4.43
CA GLN A 212 4.10 -12.59 3.39
C GLN A 212 4.66 -13.52 2.30
N LYS A 213 3.78 -14.28 1.64
CA LYS A 213 4.08 -15.19 0.50
C LYS A 213 5.10 -14.56 -0.47
N ARG A 214 4.85 -13.32 -0.90
CA ARG A 214 5.66 -12.61 -1.90
C ARG A 214 7.07 -12.21 -1.48
N LYS A 215 7.42 -12.23 -0.19
CA LYS A 215 8.70 -11.73 0.36
C LYS A 215 9.81 -12.78 0.45
N LEU A 216 9.56 -13.98 -0.08
CA LEU A 216 10.58 -15.02 -0.28
C LEU A 216 11.47 -15.32 0.95
N PHE A 217 10.91 -15.29 2.16
CA PHE A 217 11.66 -15.60 3.39
C PHE A 217 12.27 -17.01 3.35
N ALA A 218 11.55 -17.99 2.80
CA ALA A 218 12.07 -19.35 2.62
C ALA A 218 13.35 -19.37 1.77
N GLU A 219 13.33 -18.75 0.58
CA GLU A 219 14.51 -18.69 -0.28
C GLU A 219 15.64 -17.87 0.34
N LEU A 220 15.34 -16.77 1.03
CA LEU A 220 16.36 -15.97 1.71
C LEU A 220 17.08 -16.75 2.81
N ILE A 221 16.36 -17.51 3.64
CA ILE A 221 16.94 -18.33 4.71
C ILE A 221 17.76 -19.48 4.12
N LYS A 222 17.24 -20.14 3.08
CA LYS A 222 17.94 -21.20 2.33
C LYS A 222 19.23 -20.70 1.68
N ASP A 223 19.19 -19.55 0.99
CA ASP A 223 20.35 -18.97 0.34
C ASP A 223 21.38 -18.45 1.35
N PHE A 224 20.92 -17.97 2.51
CA PHE A 224 21.80 -17.62 3.62
C PHE A 224 22.55 -18.85 4.18
N ARG A 225 21.89 -20.01 4.31
CA ARG A 225 22.55 -21.27 4.67
C ARG A 225 23.63 -21.65 3.66
N GLU A 226 23.32 -21.57 2.37
CA GLU A 226 24.27 -21.88 1.30
C GLU A 226 25.48 -20.92 1.32
N LEU A 227 25.24 -19.62 1.53
CA LEU A 227 26.30 -18.63 1.74
C LEU A 227 27.22 -19.03 2.91
N LEU A 228 26.65 -19.45 4.05
CA LEU A 228 27.44 -19.91 5.20
C LEU A 228 28.30 -21.13 4.86
N ASP A 229 27.75 -22.10 4.13
CA ASP A 229 28.49 -23.30 3.71
C ASP A 229 29.68 -22.96 2.81
N ARG A 230 29.48 -22.06 1.85
CA ARG A 230 30.56 -21.60 0.96
C ARG A 230 31.63 -20.84 1.72
N LEU A 231 31.25 -19.90 2.58
CA LEU A 231 32.20 -19.15 3.42
C LEU A 231 33.00 -20.09 4.34
N LYS A 232 32.36 -21.14 4.87
CA LYS A 232 33.03 -22.16 5.68
C LYS A 232 34.04 -22.97 4.85
N LYS A 233 33.63 -23.42 3.66
CA LYS A 233 34.49 -24.19 2.75
C LYS A 233 35.72 -23.39 2.32
N GLU A 234 35.55 -22.09 2.12
CA GLU A 234 36.62 -21.15 1.76
C GLU A 234 37.45 -20.67 2.96
N GLN A 235 37.12 -21.09 4.18
CA GLN A 235 37.76 -20.63 5.41
C GLN A 235 37.74 -19.10 5.55
N HIS A 236 36.65 -18.46 5.09
CA HIS A 236 36.55 -17.00 5.11
C HIS A 236 36.54 -16.48 6.56
N PRO A 237 37.34 -15.45 6.89
CA PRO A 237 37.54 -14.98 8.27
C PRO A 237 36.25 -14.53 8.96
N GLU A 238 35.29 -14.04 8.18
CA GLU A 238 34.01 -13.52 8.70
C GLU A 238 32.90 -14.57 8.89
N TYR A 239 33.14 -15.84 8.56
CA TYR A 239 32.14 -16.91 8.68
C TYR A 239 31.48 -16.97 10.08
N ASN A 240 32.27 -16.78 11.14
CA ASN A 240 31.75 -16.82 12.51
C ASN A 240 30.93 -15.57 12.87
N ASN A 241 31.20 -14.44 12.23
CA ASN A 241 30.62 -13.14 12.56
C ASN A 241 29.43 -12.74 11.68
N ILE A 242 29.12 -13.48 10.62
CA ILE A 242 27.99 -13.17 9.73
C ILE A 242 26.67 -13.76 10.26
N TYR A 243 25.62 -12.94 10.21
CA TYR A 243 24.26 -13.25 10.66
C TYR A 243 23.24 -12.66 9.69
N LEU A 244 22.08 -13.30 9.61
CA LEU A 244 20.87 -12.75 8.97
C LEU A 244 20.03 -12.05 10.04
N TYR A 245 19.39 -10.93 9.70
CA TYR A 245 18.50 -10.21 10.60
C TYR A 245 17.18 -9.94 9.90
N LEU A 246 16.09 -10.47 10.47
CA LEU A 246 14.74 -10.37 9.94
C LEU A 246 13.92 -9.44 10.85
N HIS A 247 13.72 -8.20 10.42
CA HIS A 247 12.71 -7.33 11.01
C HIS A 247 11.36 -7.63 10.32
N THR A 248 10.55 -8.45 10.98
CA THR A 248 9.31 -9.01 10.43
C THR A 248 8.30 -9.30 11.53
N SER A 249 7.11 -9.78 11.17
CA SER A 249 6.04 -10.21 12.06
C SER A 249 5.92 -11.75 12.10
N TYR A 250 5.64 -12.31 13.28
CA TYR A 250 5.27 -13.71 13.43
C TYR A 250 4.50 -13.94 14.76
N PRO A 251 3.40 -14.72 14.76
CA PRO A 251 2.69 -15.26 13.60
C PRO A 251 1.86 -14.17 12.87
N ASP A 252 1.46 -14.44 11.64
CA ASP A 252 0.51 -13.63 10.86
C ASP A 252 -0.45 -14.60 10.10
N PHE A 253 -1.62 -14.13 9.64
CA PHE A 253 -2.71 -14.99 9.14
C PHE A 253 -2.28 -15.93 8.00
N LEU A 254 -1.49 -15.41 7.05
CA LEU A 254 -0.91 -16.19 5.95
C LEU A 254 0.57 -15.81 5.81
N CYS A 255 1.41 -16.55 6.52
CA CYS A 255 2.83 -16.23 6.67
C CYS A 255 3.72 -17.46 6.52
N TRP A 256 5.01 -17.26 6.28
CA TRP A 256 5.98 -18.35 6.28
C TRP A 256 6.19 -18.86 7.71
N ASP A 257 6.24 -20.19 7.86
CA ASP A 257 6.61 -20.85 9.12
C ASP A 257 8.12 -20.67 9.37
N ILE A 258 8.46 -19.52 9.97
CA ILE A 258 9.84 -19.15 10.28
C ILE A 258 10.53 -20.22 11.16
N PRO A 259 9.93 -20.74 12.24
CA PRO A 259 10.52 -21.81 13.05
C PRO A 259 10.90 -23.04 12.24
N ALA A 260 10.00 -23.53 11.39
CA ALA A 260 10.26 -24.68 10.53
C ALA A 260 11.42 -24.40 9.57
N LEU A 261 11.44 -23.24 8.91
CA LEU A 261 12.51 -22.85 7.98
C LEU A 261 13.88 -22.74 8.66
N LEU A 262 13.94 -22.18 9.87
CA LEU A 262 15.18 -22.09 10.65
C LEU A 262 15.72 -23.48 11.04
N GLN A 263 14.82 -24.41 11.36
CA GLN A 263 15.15 -25.80 11.69
C GLN A 263 15.61 -26.56 10.45
N GLU A 264 14.85 -26.49 9.36
CA GLU A 264 15.14 -27.14 8.08
C GLU A 264 16.54 -26.79 7.58
N HIS A 265 16.87 -25.50 7.58
CA HIS A 265 18.17 -25.02 7.11
C HIS A 265 19.24 -24.93 8.21
N ARG A 266 18.95 -25.33 9.45
CA ARG A 266 19.91 -25.37 10.57
C ARG A 266 20.66 -24.05 10.78
N VAL A 267 19.91 -22.95 10.82
CA VAL A 267 20.44 -21.58 11.00
C VAL A 267 19.87 -20.85 12.23
N ILE A 268 19.21 -21.57 13.15
CA ILE A 268 18.57 -20.98 14.35
C ILE A 268 19.51 -20.08 15.18
N ASN A 269 20.81 -20.39 15.23
CA ASN A 269 21.83 -19.62 15.96
C ASN A 269 22.55 -18.56 15.09
N LYS A 270 22.03 -18.29 13.90
CA LYS A 270 22.58 -17.36 12.90
C LYS A 270 21.55 -16.35 12.38
N VAL A 271 20.31 -16.36 12.88
CA VAL A 271 19.22 -15.47 12.42
C VAL A 271 18.59 -14.71 13.59
N PHE A 272 18.76 -13.39 13.59
CA PHE A 272 18.15 -12.48 14.57
C PHE A 272 16.79 -11.95 14.11
N PHE A 273 15.95 -11.60 15.08
CA PHE A 273 14.63 -10.99 14.92
C PHE A 273 14.49 -9.78 15.83
N THR A 274 13.63 -8.85 15.44
CA THR A 274 13.24 -7.73 16.30
C THR A 274 12.09 -8.14 17.21
N TYR A 275 12.21 -7.83 18.50
CA TYR A 275 11.14 -7.95 19.48
C TYR A 275 10.90 -6.60 20.15
N THR A 276 9.64 -6.22 20.31
CA THR A 276 9.21 -4.98 20.97
C THR A 276 8.29 -5.30 22.15
N CYS A 277 8.55 -4.69 23.30
CA CYS A 277 7.75 -4.86 24.51
C CYS A 277 6.48 -4.01 24.47
N LYS A 278 5.31 -4.64 24.54
CA LYS A 278 4.00 -3.97 24.57
C LYS A 278 3.81 -3.07 25.81
N GLU A 279 4.52 -3.37 26.90
CA GLU A 279 4.36 -2.68 28.20
C GLU A 279 5.27 -1.46 28.34
N CYS A 280 6.55 -1.58 27.95
CA CYS A 280 7.54 -0.51 28.16
C CYS A 280 8.17 0.04 26.87
N GLY A 281 7.78 -0.48 25.70
CA GLY A 281 8.30 -0.05 24.40
C GLY A 281 9.77 -0.44 24.14
N HIS A 282 10.41 -1.19 25.03
CA HIS A 282 11.79 -1.62 24.83
C HIS A 282 11.92 -2.53 23.61
N VAL A 283 12.84 -2.16 22.71
CA VAL A 283 13.18 -2.90 21.50
C VAL A 283 14.48 -3.67 21.71
N GLN A 284 14.46 -4.96 21.37
CA GLN A 284 15.58 -5.88 21.54
C GLN A 284 15.69 -6.82 20.34
N SER A 285 16.91 -7.27 20.04
CA SER A 285 17.18 -8.28 19.03
C SER A 285 17.44 -9.63 19.70
N LEU A 286 16.74 -10.66 19.24
CA LEU A 286 16.85 -12.02 19.77
C LEU A 286 16.92 -13.01 18.62
N MET A 287 17.60 -14.14 18.81
CA MET A 287 17.31 -15.33 18.00
C MET A 287 15.85 -15.76 18.27
N TYR A 288 15.29 -16.62 17.42
CA TYR A 288 13.90 -17.03 17.59
C TYR A 288 13.60 -17.51 19.02
N SER A 289 12.73 -16.80 19.72
CA SER A 289 12.43 -16.97 21.15
C SER A 289 10.94 -17.22 21.40
N GLY A 290 10.22 -17.71 20.37
CA GLY A 290 8.76 -17.82 20.36
C GLY A 290 8.08 -16.58 19.79
N SER A 291 6.76 -16.68 19.60
CA SER A 291 5.90 -15.57 19.15
C SER A 291 5.84 -14.43 20.18
N GLU A 292 5.90 -14.79 21.46
CA GLU A 292 6.01 -13.87 22.59
C GLU A 292 7.11 -14.36 23.52
N THR A 293 7.73 -13.42 24.24
CA THR A 293 8.84 -13.71 25.15
C THR A 293 9.01 -12.63 26.22
N TYR A 294 9.95 -12.86 27.14
CA TYR A 294 10.28 -11.91 28.20
C TYR A 294 11.03 -10.69 27.65
N CYS A 295 10.62 -9.49 28.10
CA CYS A 295 11.37 -8.27 27.87
C CYS A 295 12.63 -8.23 28.74
N LYS A 296 13.82 -7.97 28.17
CA LYS A 296 15.07 -7.84 28.94
C LYS A 296 15.09 -6.63 29.87
N ALA A 297 14.30 -5.58 29.58
CA ALA A 297 14.29 -4.35 30.37
C ALA A 297 13.32 -4.40 31.57
N CYS A 298 12.08 -4.86 31.35
CA CYS A 298 11.06 -4.90 32.42
C CYS A 298 10.77 -6.30 32.95
N HIS A 299 11.40 -7.34 32.40
CA HIS A 299 11.23 -8.75 32.79
C HIS A 299 9.80 -9.30 32.72
N LYS A 300 8.87 -8.59 32.08
CA LYS A 300 7.50 -9.07 31.81
C LYS A 300 7.44 -9.88 30.52
N TYR A 301 6.59 -10.90 30.49
CA TYR A 301 6.26 -11.68 29.29
C TYR A 301 5.33 -10.87 28.37
N SER A 302 5.92 -9.97 27.58
CA SER A 302 5.18 -8.95 26.82
C SER A 302 5.90 -8.49 25.56
N SER A 303 7.01 -9.15 25.21
CA SER A 303 7.81 -8.82 24.03
C SER A 303 7.41 -9.71 22.87
N SER A 304 7.01 -9.12 21.75
CA SER A 304 6.62 -9.85 20.54
C SER A 304 7.28 -9.22 19.31
N MET A 305 7.28 -9.93 18.19
CA MET A 305 7.69 -9.33 16.92
C MET A 305 6.72 -8.19 16.53
N PRO A 306 7.22 -7.10 15.91
CA PRO A 306 6.38 -5.96 15.53
C PRO A 306 5.40 -6.31 14.41
N CYS A 307 4.25 -5.63 14.38
CA CYS A 307 3.24 -5.77 13.34
C CYS A 307 2.51 -4.44 13.10
N VAL A 308 1.58 -4.38 12.14
CA VAL A 308 0.83 -3.16 11.77
C VAL A 308 0.04 -2.53 12.94
N ASN A 309 -0.30 -3.32 13.95
CA ASN A 309 -1.03 -2.87 15.14
C ASN A 309 -0.10 -2.60 16.33
N ASN A 310 1.17 -3.02 16.26
CA ASN A 310 2.15 -2.91 17.31
C ASN A 310 3.54 -2.68 16.69
N GLY A 311 3.73 -1.46 16.16
CA GLY A 311 4.97 -1.04 15.52
C GLY A 311 6.09 -0.71 16.51
N ILE A 312 7.16 -0.11 15.97
CA ILE A 312 8.25 0.48 16.74
C ILE A 312 8.41 1.94 16.35
N SER A 313 9.02 2.75 17.22
CA SER A 313 9.31 4.15 16.89
C SER A 313 10.28 4.26 15.71
N ARG A 314 10.19 5.37 14.96
CA ARG A 314 11.13 5.66 13.86
C ARG A 314 12.58 5.67 14.32
N ASP A 315 12.85 6.15 15.53
CA ASP A 315 14.18 6.10 16.13
C ASP A 315 14.69 4.67 16.32
N SER A 316 13.83 3.77 16.79
CA SER A 316 14.19 2.35 16.98
C SER A 316 14.33 1.62 15.64
N LEU A 317 13.52 1.98 14.64
CA LEU A 317 13.65 1.45 13.29
C LEU A 317 14.97 1.88 12.65
N GLN A 318 15.37 3.14 12.86
CA GLN A 318 16.67 3.62 12.44
C GLN A 318 17.81 2.84 13.11
N ASP A 319 17.74 2.57 14.42
CA ASP A 319 18.74 1.75 15.12
C ASP A 319 18.90 0.36 14.46
N ILE A 320 17.80 -0.23 13.99
CA ILE A 320 17.81 -1.52 13.28
C ILE A 320 18.48 -1.41 11.91
N TYR A 321 18.19 -0.36 11.14
CA TYR A 321 18.88 -0.14 9.87
C TYR A 321 20.38 0.14 10.07
N ASP A 322 20.74 0.94 11.09
CA ASP A 322 22.12 1.36 11.34
C ASP A 322 23.04 0.17 11.66
N VAL A 323 22.50 -0.92 12.24
CA VAL A 323 23.28 -2.16 12.50
C VAL A 323 23.45 -3.05 11.28
N PHE A 324 22.74 -2.81 10.18
CA PHE A 324 22.89 -3.59 8.97
C PHE A 324 24.23 -3.30 8.28
N THR A 325 24.89 -4.36 7.80
CA THR A 325 26.05 -4.25 6.93
C THR A 325 25.61 -4.10 5.47
N MET A 326 24.60 -4.87 5.07
CA MET A 326 23.94 -4.81 3.77
C MET A 326 22.45 -5.11 3.98
N TYR A 327 21.61 -4.54 3.12
CA TYR A 327 20.17 -4.76 3.10
C TYR A 327 19.81 -5.67 1.93
N ILE A 328 18.95 -6.66 2.15
CA ILE A 328 18.49 -7.59 1.10
C ILE A 328 16.98 -7.45 0.92
N GLN A 329 16.56 -7.12 -0.30
CA GLN A 329 15.16 -7.14 -0.74
C GLN A 329 14.92 -8.34 -1.66
N TYR A 330 14.57 -9.48 -1.06
CA TYR A 330 14.04 -10.60 -1.82
C TYR A 330 12.53 -10.46 -1.92
N SER A 331 12.00 -10.40 -3.14
CA SER A 331 10.56 -10.46 -3.37
C SER A 331 10.25 -10.91 -4.79
N ILE A 332 9.15 -11.63 -4.97
CA ILE A 332 8.65 -11.99 -6.31
C ILE A 332 8.13 -10.77 -7.08
N CYS A 333 7.82 -9.67 -6.39
CA CYS A 333 7.27 -8.41 -6.92
C CYS A 333 7.25 -7.30 -5.84
N GLU A 334 7.42 -6.04 -6.25
CA GLU A 334 7.20 -4.86 -5.39
C GLU A 334 6.57 -3.71 -6.18
N GLY A 335 5.56 -3.06 -5.60
CA GLY A 335 5.02 -1.80 -6.12
C GLY A 335 5.96 -0.61 -5.93
N PHE A 336 6.81 -0.67 -4.89
CA PHE A 336 7.90 0.29 -4.66
C PHE A 336 9.00 -0.33 -3.80
N GLY A 337 8.65 -0.73 -2.57
CA GLY A 337 9.59 -1.27 -1.59
C GLY A 337 10.34 -0.21 -0.78
N MET A 338 9.59 0.61 -0.02
CA MET A 338 10.12 1.70 0.84
C MET A 338 11.32 1.30 1.72
N PRO A 339 11.38 0.10 2.32
CA PRO A 339 12.52 -0.32 3.13
C PRO A 339 13.88 -0.25 2.44
N GLN A 340 13.93 -0.39 1.11
CA GLN A 340 15.16 -0.24 0.35
C GLN A 340 15.69 1.20 0.36
N VAL A 341 14.79 2.17 0.27
CA VAL A 341 15.12 3.59 0.29
C VAL A 341 15.51 4.02 1.70
N GLU A 342 14.81 3.50 2.72
CA GLU A 342 15.15 3.69 4.13
C GLU A 342 16.55 3.11 4.46
N ALA A 343 16.86 1.91 3.99
CA ALA A 343 18.20 1.35 4.13
C ALA A 343 19.27 2.21 3.45
N ALA A 344 19.00 2.69 2.24
CA ALA A 344 19.93 3.54 1.50
C ALA A 344 20.12 4.93 2.13
N SER A 345 19.08 5.53 2.72
CA SER A 345 19.21 6.78 3.49
C SER A 345 20.04 6.57 4.77
N CYS A 346 20.04 5.37 5.34
CA CYS A 346 20.95 4.93 6.37
C CYS A 346 22.38 4.60 5.85
N GLY A 347 22.64 4.76 4.55
CA GLY A 347 23.92 4.42 3.91
C GLY A 347 24.21 2.93 3.88
N ILE A 348 23.18 2.11 3.98
CA ILE A 348 23.31 0.66 3.90
C ILE A 348 23.24 0.26 2.42
N PRO A 349 24.25 -0.45 1.89
CA PRO A 349 24.20 -0.96 0.54
C PRO A 349 23.03 -1.94 0.35
N VAL A 350 22.26 -1.72 -0.70
CA VAL A 350 21.04 -2.48 -1.01
C VAL A 350 21.35 -3.56 -2.05
N ILE A 351 20.93 -4.79 -1.78
CA ILE A 351 20.85 -5.91 -2.72
C ILE A 351 19.37 -6.13 -3.04
N THR A 352 18.99 -6.07 -4.32
CA THR A 352 17.58 -6.15 -4.73
C THR A 352 17.37 -6.80 -6.08
N MET A 353 16.16 -7.29 -6.30
CA MET A 353 15.74 -7.99 -7.51
C MET A 353 15.68 -7.06 -8.73
N ASN A 354 16.12 -7.56 -9.88
CA ASN A 354 15.96 -6.90 -11.18
C ASN A 354 14.56 -7.15 -11.78
N TYR A 355 13.52 -6.76 -11.05
CA TYR A 355 12.13 -6.91 -11.48
C TYR A 355 11.23 -5.89 -10.79
N SER A 356 10.13 -5.48 -11.43
CA SER A 356 9.16 -4.53 -10.87
C SER A 356 9.79 -3.19 -10.46
N ALA A 357 9.17 -2.46 -9.53
CA ALA A 357 9.70 -1.17 -9.07
C ALA A 357 11.10 -1.23 -8.44
N MET A 358 11.62 -2.43 -8.13
CA MET A 358 13.00 -2.60 -7.67
C MET A 358 14.04 -2.28 -8.77
N GLU A 359 13.67 -2.34 -10.05
CA GLU A 359 14.53 -1.88 -11.15
C GLU A 359 14.90 -0.40 -11.02
N ASP A 360 13.94 0.44 -10.61
CA ASP A 360 14.18 1.86 -10.34
C ASP A 360 15.19 2.02 -9.21
N VAL A 361 15.10 1.22 -8.16
CA VAL A 361 16.03 1.24 -7.02
C VAL A 361 17.44 0.91 -7.49
N ILE A 362 17.60 -0.10 -8.36
CA ILE A 362 18.89 -0.43 -8.98
C ILE A 362 19.43 0.77 -9.76
N LYS A 363 18.62 1.33 -10.68
CA LYS A 363 19.03 2.43 -11.56
C LYS A 363 19.35 3.71 -10.78
N LYS A 364 18.51 4.10 -9.83
CA LYS A 364 18.60 5.36 -9.06
C LYS A 364 19.63 5.29 -7.94
N LEU A 365 19.78 4.15 -7.26
CA LEU A 365 20.71 4.02 -6.12
C LEU A 365 22.05 3.36 -6.47
N ASN A 366 22.21 2.78 -7.66
CA ASN A 366 23.29 1.84 -7.95
C ASN A 366 23.25 0.60 -7.06
N ALA A 367 22.05 0.10 -6.75
CA ALA A 367 21.90 -1.06 -5.90
C ALA A 367 22.53 -2.31 -6.54
N TYR A 368 22.95 -3.24 -5.70
CA TYR A 368 23.46 -4.54 -6.14
C TYR A 368 22.30 -5.35 -6.73
N LYS A 369 22.41 -5.61 -8.02
CA LYS A 369 21.36 -6.25 -8.82
C LYS A 369 21.38 -7.78 -8.65
N VAL A 370 20.23 -8.36 -8.34
CA VAL A 370 19.99 -9.82 -8.39
C VAL A 370 19.17 -10.13 -9.62
N ASP A 371 19.73 -10.93 -10.52
CA ASP A 371 19.04 -11.33 -11.76
C ASP A 371 17.97 -12.39 -11.49
N ILE A 372 17.07 -12.56 -12.46
CA ILE A 372 15.94 -13.47 -12.38
C ILE A 372 16.43 -14.87 -12.78
N SER A 373 16.33 -15.84 -11.86
CA SER A 373 16.63 -17.25 -12.15
C SER A 373 15.44 -17.97 -12.79
N TYR A 374 14.23 -17.60 -12.38
CA TYR A 374 13.00 -18.21 -12.86
C TYR A 374 11.85 -17.20 -12.84
N LYS A 375 10.97 -17.28 -13.85
CA LYS A 375 9.77 -16.46 -13.98
C LYS A 375 8.57 -17.38 -14.22
N PHE A 376 7.47 -17.13 -13.52
CA PHE A 376 6.20 -17.84 -13.71
C PHE A 376 5.02 -16.87 -13.71
N ARG A 377 3.90 -17.29 -14.30
CA ARG A 377 2.64 -16.56 -14.33
C ARG A 377 1.77 -17.00 -13.14
N GLU A 378 1.43 -16.08 -12.24
CA GLU A 378 0.58 -16.37 -11.07
C GLU A 378 -0.91 -16.42 -11.46
N LEU A 379 -1.70 -17.24 -10.77
CA LEU A 379 -3.14 -17.43 -11.07
C LEU A 379 -4.01 -16.29 -10.52
N GLU A 380 -3.69 -15.77 -9.34
CA GLU A 380 -4.50 -14.81 -8.61
C GLU A 380 -4.64 -13.47 -9.36
N THR A 381 -3.58 -13.03 -10.03
CA THR A 381 -3.50 -11.72 -10.69
C THR A 381 -3.19 -11.79 -12.18
N PHE A 382 -2.84 -12.97 -12.71
CA PHE A 382 -2.30 -13.16 -14.05
C PHE A 382 -1.04 -12.33 -14.34
N ALA A 383 -0.30 -11.95 -13.30
CA ALA A 383 0.96 -11.25 -13.43
C ALA A 383 2.16 -12.20 -13.36
N ASP A 384 3.27 -11.81 -13.97
CA ASP A 384 4.53 -12.53 -13.84
C ASP A 384 5.14 -12.30 -12.45
N ARG A 385 5.71 -13.37 -11.90
CA ARG A 385 6.41 -13.43 -10.61
C ARG A 385 7.78 -14.05 -10.82
N VAL A 386 8.78 -13.60 -10.04
CA VAL A 386 10.18 -13.96 -10.28
C VAL A 386 10.86 -14.56 -9.05
N TYR A 387 11.88 -15.38 -9.28
CA TYR A 387 12.78 -15.89 -8.25
C TYR A 387 14.21 -15.36 -8.45
N PRO A 388 14.96 -15.14 -7.36
CA PRO A 388 16.34 -14.65 -7.40
C PRO A 388 17.31 -15.68 -7.96
N ASP A 389 18.33 -15.21 -8.68
CA ASP A 389 19.57 -15.95 -8.86
C ASP A 389 20.45 -15.83 -7.61
N ARG A 390 20.58 -16.96 -6.91
CA ARG A 390 21.37 -17.08 -5.67
C ARG A 390 22.84 -16.74 -5.87
N GLU A 391 23.40 -16.93 -7.07
CA GLU A 391 24.82 -16.68 -7.32
C GLU A 391 25.15 -15.19 -7.17
N ASN A 392 24.25 -14.31 -7.60
CA ASN A 392 24.47 -12.87 -7.44
C ASN A 392 24.50 -12.44 -5.97
N LEU A 393 23.64 -13.02 -5.11
CA LEU A 393 23.69 -12.72 -3.67
C LEU A 393 25.07 -13.06 -3.10
N PHE A 394 25.59 -14.25 -3.43
CA PHE A 394 26.90 -14.71 -2.99
C PHE A 394 28.03 -13.79 -3.46
N GLU A 395 28.04 -13.46 -4.76
CA GLU A 395 29.01 -12.56 -5.38
C GLU A 395 29.01 -11.19 -4.72
N HIS A 396 27.84 -10.58 -4.54
CA HIS A 396 27.70 -9.23 -3.96
C HIS A 396 28.15 -9.18 -2.51
N VAL A 397 27.76 -10.18 -1.70
CA VAL A 397 28.16 -10.26 -0.30
C VAL A 397 29.68 -10.45 -0.20
N LYS A 398 30.26 -11.40 -0.94
CA LYS A 398 31.71 -11.63 -0.91
C LYS A 398 32.51 -10.44 -1.42
N HIS A 399 32.06 -9.81 -2.50
CA HIS A 399 32.68 -8.60 -3.00
C HIS A 399 32.66 -7.50 -1.93
N PHE A 400 31.54 -7.28 -1.24
CA PHE A 400 31.47 -6.27 -0.19
C PHE A 400 32.38 -6.60 1.02
N LEU A 401 32.46 -7.89 1.40
CA LEU A 401 33.34 -8.35 2.46
C LEU A 401 34.83 -8.21 2.12
N SER A 402 35.22 -8.25 0.84
CA SER A 402 36.62 -8.05 0.44
C SER A 402 37.04 -6.58 0.43
N LEU A 403 36.10 -5.64 0.48
CA LEU A 403 36.41 -4.21 0.51
C LEU A 403 37.05 -3.77 1.82
N THR A 404 37.99 -2.84 1.71
CA THR A 404 38.57 -2.12 2.85
C THR A 404 37.53 -1.23 3.54
N LYS A 405 37.78 -0.86 4.81
CA LYS A 405 36.91 0.07 5.56
C LYS A 405 36.67 1.38 4.81
N PHE A 406 37.69 1.92 4.15
CA PHE A 406 37.60 3.15 3.36
C PHE A 406 36.65 2.98 2.15
N GLN A 407 36.82 1.90 1.37
CA GLN A 407 35.94 1.60 0.23
C GLN A 407 34.49 1.36 0.66
N ARG A 408 34.27 0.66 1.78
CA ARG A 408 32.94 0.47 2.35
C ARG A 408 32.30 1.82 2.71
N ASN A 409 33.04 2.70 3.37
CA ASN A 409 32.55 4.04 3.74
C ASN A 409 32.18 4.87 2.50
N ILE A 410 32.99 4.84 1.43
CA ILE A 410 32.65 5.51 0.17
C ILE A 410 31.32 4.95 -0.39
N LYS A 411 31.15 3.62 -0.41
CA LYS A 411 29.89 3.03 -0.85
C LYS A 411 28.71 3.50 -0.01
N LYS A 412 28.84 3.53 1.33
CA LYS A 412 27.79 4.02 2.22
C LYS A 412 27.37 5.45 1.90
N LEU A 413 28.35 6.36 1.75
CA LEU A 413 28.09 7.75 1.39
C LEU A 413 27.42 7.89 0.01
N ASN A 414 27.83 7.07 -0.96
CA ASN A 414 27.21 7.06 -2.28
C ASN A 414 25.73 6.65 -2.23
N PHE A 415 25.37 5.62 -1.45
CA PHE A 415 23.97 5.23 -1.28
C PHE A 415 23.15 6.36 -0.63
N GLN A 416 23.67 7.02 0.40
CA GLN A 416 22.99 8.17 1.04
C GLN A 416 22.80 9.32 0.06
N HIS A 417 23.85 9.68 -0.66
CA HIS A 417 23.82 10.77 -1.61
C HIS A 417 22.82 10.50 -2.74
N ARG A 418 22.83 9.30 -3.33
CA ARG A 418 21.88 8.93 -4.38
C ARG A 418 20.45 8.83 -3.87
N CYS A 419 20.25 8.34 -2.64
CA CYS A 419 18.95 8.35 -2.00
C CYS A 419 18.42 9.79 -1.85
N TYR A 420 19.25 10.69 -1.34
CA TYR A 420 18.92 12.13 -1.25
C TYR A 420 18.60 12.74 -2.61
N LEU A 421 19.29 12.36 -3.69
CA LEU A 421 19.01 12.91 -5.02
C LEU A 421 17.67 12.46 -5.62
N HIS A 422 17.20 11.26 -5.27
CA HIS A 422 16.10 10.62 -6.01
C HIS A 422 14.83 10.36 -5.20
N TYR A 423 14.88 10.33 -3.87
CA TYR A 423 13.77 9.87 -3.02
C TYR A 423 13.47 10.82 -1.86
N LYS A 424 13.46 12.13 -2.10
CA LYS A 424 12.99 13.10 -1.09
C LYS A 424 11.47 13.18 -1.14
N TRP A 425 10.83 13.15 0.03
CA TRP A 425 9.40 13.46 0.16
C TRP A 425 9.03 14.77 -0.52
N LYS A 426 9.88 15.79 -0.35
CA LYS A 426 9.68 17.11 -0.95
C LYS A 426 9.43 17.03 -2.46
N ASP A 427 10.21 16.26 -3.20
CA ASP A 427 10.15 16.24 -4.66
C ASP A 427 8.82 15.64 -5.15
N SER A 428 8.36 14.56 -4.53
CA SER A 428 7.07 13.94 -4.84
C SER A 428 5.88 14.81 -4.43
N LEU A 429 5.96 15.43 -3.26
CA LEU A 429 4.90 16.31 -2.76
C LEU A 429 4.79 17.62 -3.57
N ASP A 430 5.92 18.16 -4.04
CA ASP A 430 5.94 19.34 -4.92
C ASP A 430 5.23 19.05 -6.26
N LYS A 431 5.30 17.82 -6.77
CA LYS A 431 4.58 17.39 -7.99
C LYS A 431 3.07 17.29 -7.78
N TRP A 432 2.63 16.68 -6.68
CA TRP A 432 1.21 16.65 -6.29
C TRP A 432 0.65 18.06 -6.14
N GLU A 433 1.36 18.91 -5.40
CA GLU A 433 0.98 20.29 -5.15
C GLU A 433 0.94 21.11 -6.44
N LYS A 434 1.90 20.92 -7.36
CA LYS A 434 1.88 21.56 -8.68
C LYS A 434 0.63 21.21 -9.49
N TYR A 435 0.24 19.93 -9.53
CA TYR A 435 -0.95 19.49 -10.24
C TYR A 435 -2.24 20.12 -9.65
N LEU A 436 -2.40 20.07 -8.32
CA LEU A 436 -3.57 20.60 -7.64
C LEU A 436 -3.64 22.14 -7.70
N ASN A 437 -2.51 22.83 -7.55
CA ASN A 437 -2.45 24.28 -7.73
C ASN A 437 -2.80 24.67 -9.18
N GLY A 438 -2.41 23.88 -10.18
CA GLY A 438 -2.83 24.09 -11.57
C GLY A 438 -4.36 24.07 -11.73
N LEU A 439 -5.06 23.14 -11.07
CA LEU A 439 -6.53 23.10 -11.05
C LEU A 439 -7.14 24.30 -10.30
N TYR A 440 -6.50 24.72 -9.20
CA TYR A 440 -6.92 25.90 -8.46
C TYR A 440 -6.79 27.18 -9.30
N GLU A 441 -5.65 27.35 -9.97
CA GLU A 441 -5.32 28.50 -10.82
C GLU A 441 -6.21 28.58 -12.05
N SER A 442 -6.57 27.42 -12.64
CA SER A 442 -7.55 27.32 -13.72
C SER A 442 -9.00 27.52 -13.27
N GLU A 443 -9.24 27.82 -11.99
CA GLU A 443 -10.55 28.04 -11.39
C GLU A 443 -11.50 26.84 -11.50
N TYR A 444 -10.96 25.62 -11.63
CA TYR A 444 -11.78 24.41 -11.71
C TYR A 444 -12.49 24.14 -10.39
N ARG A 445 -13.81 24.15 -10.36
CA ARG A 445 -14.61 23.72 -9.21
C ARG A 445 -15.73 22.79 -9.67
N SER A 446 -15.99 21.78 -8.87
CA SER A 446 -17.07 20.85 -9.07
C SER A 446 -18.42 21.50 -8.76
N ASP A 447 -19.41 21.16 -9.57
CA ASP A 447 -20.75 21.70 -9.44
C ASP A 447 -21.71 20.66 -8.86
N TYR A 448 -21.94 20.75 -7.54
CA TYR A 448 -22.92 19.95 -6.81
C TYR A 448 -24.29 20.62 -6.71
N THR A 449 -24.55 21.69 -7.47
CA THR A 449 -25.83 22.44 -7.40
C THR A 449 -26.93 21.82 -8.25
N HIS A 450 -26.56 21.05 -9.27
CA HIS A 450 -27.48 20.27 -10.09
C HIS A 450 -27.69 18.91 -9.44
N PRO A 451 -28.90 18.56 -8.98
CA PRO A 451 -29.18 17.24 -8.44
C PRO A 451 -29.06 16.17 -9.53
N LEU A 452 -28.72 14.94 -9.13
CA LEU A 452 -28.79 13.77 -10.00
C LEU A 452 -30.19 13.59 -10.60
N GLU A 453 -30.26 13.10 -11.83
CA GLU A 453 -31.53 12.69 -12.43
C GLU A 453 -32.04 11.40 -11.74
N PRO A 454 -33.34 11.30 -11.45
CA PRO A 454 -33.90 10.08 -10.91
C PRO A 454 -33.86 8.98 -11.97
N ILE A 455 -33.47 7.78 -11.56
CA ILE A 455 -33.44 6.62 -12.45
C ILE A 455 -34.59 5.69 -12.05
N GLU A 456 -35.44 5.35 -13.01
CA GLU A 456 -36.51 4.40 -12.80
C GLU A 456 -35.95 2.99 -12.64
N HIS A 457 -36.59 2.19 -11.79
CA HIS A 457 -36.23 0.78 -11.64
C HIS A 457 -36.47 0.00 -12.93
N LEU A 458 -35.64 -1.02 -13.15
CA LEU A 458 -35.74 -1.86 -14.34
C LEU A 458 -37.04 -2.68 -14.34
N ASP A 459 -37.71 -2.76 -15.50
CA ASP A 459 -38.83 -3.69 -15.70
C ASP A 459 -38.27 -5.13 -15.80
N ARG A 460 -38.28 -5.83 -14.66
CA ARG A 460 -37.78 -7.20 -14.55
C ARG A 460 -38.53 -8.16 -15.48
N GLU A 461 -39.84 -7.98 -15.68
CA GLU A 461 -40.64 -8.87 -16.53
C GLU A 461 -40.31 -8.66 -18.01
N TYR A 462 -40.12 -7.41 -18.43
CA TYR A 462 -39.65 -7.12 -19.79
C TYR A 462 -38.27 -7.75 -20.06
N ILE A 463 -37.31 -7.60 -19.15
CA ILE A 463 -35.95 -8.13 -19.33
C ILE A 463 -35.93 -9.65 -19.40
N LYS A 464 -36.78 -10.34 -18.61
CA LYS A 464 -36.95 -11.80 -18.68
C LYS A 464 -37.42 -12.28 -20.05
N ASN A 465 -38.22 -11.47 -20.75
CA ASN A 465 -38.74 -11.79 -22.09
C ASN A 465 -37.72 -11.56 -23.22
N ILE A 466 -36.59 -10.89 -22.94
CA ILE A 466 -35.51 -10.72 -23.92
C ILE A 466 -34.81 -12.06 -24.15
N THR A 467 -34.66 -12.42 -25.43
CA THR A 467 -34.21 -13.77 -25.82
C THR A 467 -32.74 -14.04 -25.51
N THR A 468 -31.84 -13.11 -25.79
CA THR A 468 -30.39 -13.33 -25.62
C THR A 468 -29.83 -12.55 -24.44
N ASP A 469 -28.84 -13.12 -23.74
CA ASP A 469 -28.18 -12.42 -22.64
C ASP A 469 -27.42 -11.18 -23.11
N LEU A 470 -26.91 -11.17 -24.34
CA LEU A 470 -26.32 -9.98 -24.95
C LEU A 470 -27.32 -8.83 -25.08
N ASP A 471 -28.54 -9.13 -25.53
CA ASP A 471 -29.58 -8.10 -25.66
C ASP A 471 -30.08 -7.62 -24.29
N LYS A 472 -30.10 -8.50 -23.27
CA LYS A 472 -30.36 -8.09 -21.88
C LYS A 472 -29.30 -7.13 -21.37
N ILE A 473 -28.02 -7.45 -21.58
CA ILE A 473 -26.90 -6.58 -21.18
C ILE A 473 -26.95 -5.23 -21.90
N ARG A 474 -27.26 -5.21 -23.21
CA ARG A 474 -27.43 -3.96 -23.96
C ARG A 474 -28.59 -3.12 -23.45
N PHE A 475 -29.72 -3.75 -23.12
CA PHE A 475 -30.86 -3.07 -22.51
C PHE A 475 -30.46 -2.41 -21.19
N ILE A 476 -29.80 -3.17 -20.30
CA ILE A 476 -29.30 -2.68 -19.01
C ILE A 476 -28.29 -1.55 -19.21
N GLN A 477 -27.34 -1.69 -20.13
CA GLN A 477 -26.35 -0.66 -20.45
C GLN A 477 -27.01 0.65 -20.87
N ASN A 478 -28.03 0.58 -21.74
CA ASN A 478 -28.75 1.78 -22.18
C ASN A 478 -29.50 2.44 -21.01
N HIS A 479 -30.16 1.64 -20.17
CA HIS A 479 -30.91 2.13 -19.01
C HIS A 479 -30.00 2.72 -17.91
N LEU A 480 -28.80 2.17 -17.75
CA LEU A 480 -27.79 2.61 -16.79
C LEU A 480 -26.69 3.46 -17.43
N SER A 481 -26.97 4.10 -18.57
CA SER A 481 -26.00 4.89 -19.33
C SER A 481 -25.37 6.02 -18.50
N HIS A 482 -26.07 6.51 -17.48
CA HIS A 482 -25.56 7.49 -16.51
C HIS A 482 -24.36 7.02 -15.67
N PHE A 483 -24.19 5.71 -15.47
CA PHE A 483 -23.11 5.18 -14.63
C PHE A 483 -21.80 4.91 -15.38
N ASN A 484 -21.74 5.17 -16.69
CA ASN A 484 -20.56 4.92 -17.53
C ASN A 484 -19.89 3.56 -17.28
N LEU A 485 -20.69 2.48 -17.20
CA LEU A 485 -20.18 1.13 -16.98
C LEU A 485 -19.19 0.75 -18.09
N SER A 486 -17.97 0.39 -17.69
CA SER A 486 -16.92 0.03 -18.65
C SER A 486 -17.28 -1.24 -19.45
N ASP A 487 -16.79 -1.32 -20.69
CA ASP A 487 -17.00 -2.49 -21.56
C ASP A 487 -16.58 -3.80 -20.86
N ASN A 488 -15.55 -3.75 -20.02
CA ASN A 488 -15.08 -4.91 -19.26
C ASN A 488 -16.13 -5.41 -18.26
N ILE A 489 -16.78 -4.50 -17.52
CA ILE A 489 -17.86 -4.85 -16.58
C ILE A 489 -19.02 -5.52 -17.34
N LEU A 490 -19.41 -4.96 -18.48
CA LEU A 490 -20.50 -5.49 -19.30
C LEU A 490 -20.17 -6.87 -19.88
N LEU A 491 -18.96 -7.06 -20.40
CA LEU A 491 -18.50 -8.35 -20.89
C LEU A 491 -18.43 -9.40 -19.78
N LYS A 492 -18.03 -9.01 -18.57
CA LYS A 492 -18.02 -9.89 -17.41
C LYS A 492 -19.42 -10.32 -17.02
N PHE A 493 -20.39 -9.41 -16.98
CA PHE A 493 -21.79 -9.77 -16.71
C PHE A 493 -22.35 -10.69 -17.80
N LEU A 494 -22.03 -10.44 -19.07
CA LEU A 494 -22.44 -11.33 -20.17
C LEU A 494 -21.88 -12.75 -19.99
N ASP A 495 -20.59 -12.88 -19.70
CA ASP A 495 -19.95 -14.18 -19.47
C ASP A 495 -20.54 -14.91 -18.27
N GLN A 496 -20.80 -14.20 -17.17
CA GLN A 496 -21.41 -14.74 -15.96
C GLN A 496 -22.86 -15.20 -16.19
N LEU A 497 -23.65 -14.45 -16.96
CA LEU A 497 -25.00 -14.86 -17.34
C LEU A 497 -24.98 -16.11 -18.23
N ASN A 498 -24.13 -16.12 -19.26
CA ASN A 498 -24.02 -17.24 -20.19
C ASN A 498 -23.53 -18.53 -19.50
N SER A 499 -22.61 -18.40 -18.54
CA SER A 499 -22.05 -19.53 -17.81
C SER A 499 -22.93 -19.99 -16.66
N GLY A 500 -23.80 -19.12 -16.14
CA GLY A 500 -24.67 -19.39 -14.99
C GLY A 500 -23.96 -19.37 -13.64
N TYR A 501 -22.69 -18.95 -13.60
CA TYR A 501 -21.93 -18.82 -12.37
C TYR A 501 -20.98 -17.63 -12.43
N LEU A 502 -20.66 -17.10 -11.25
CA LEU A 502 -19.54 -16.20 -11.06
C LEU A 502 -18.46 -16.92 -10.25
N VAL A 503 -17.20 -16.71 -10.62
CA VAL A 503 -16.07 -17.19 -9.82
C VAL A 503 -15.68 -16.09 -8.85
N GLU A 504 -15.87 -16.33 -7.55
CA GLU A 504 -15.44 -15.41 -6.49
C GLU A 504 -14.52 -16.16 -5.52
N ASN A 505 -13.27 -15.70 -5.37
CA ASN A 505 -12.26 -16.34 -4.53
C ASN A 505 -12.05 -17.83 -4.84
N GLY A 506 -12.14 -18.22 -6.12
CA GLY A 506 -12.00 -19.62 -6.55
C GLY A 506 -13.21 -20.50 -6.25
N ILE A 507 -14.32 -19.93 -5.79
CA ILE A 507 -15.58 -20.62 -5.54
C ILE A 507 -16.58 -20.20 -6.63
N ASN A 508 -17.16 -21.19 -7.31
CA ASN A 508 -18.30 -20.95 -8.19
C ASN A 508 -19.52 -20.65 -7.33
N LYS A 509 -20.07 -19.44 -7.51
CA LYS A 509 -21.38 -19.09 -6.97
C LYS A 509 -22.34 -19.01 -8.13
N ASP A 510 -23.55 -19.53 -7.94
CA ASP A 510 -24.60 -19.40 -8.94
C ASP A 510 -24.82 -17.93 -9.27
N PHE A 511 -24.85 -17.62 -10.56
CA PHE A 511 -25.13 -16.29 -11.06
C PHE A 511 -26.28 -16.37 -12.04
N SER A 512 -27.34 -15.66 -11.71
CA SER A 512 -28.57 -15.61 -12.49
C SER A 512 -28.88 -14.18 -12.92
N LEU A 513 -29.84 -14.05 -13.83
CA LEU A 513 -30.39 -12.74 -14.20
C LEU A 513 -30.89 -11.96 -12.97
N GLU A 514 -31.53 -12.63 -12.00
CA GLU A 514 -32.00 -11.95 -10.78
C GLU A 514 -30.83 -11.35 -9.99
N ASN A 515 -29.68 -12.04 -9.92
CA ASN A 515 -28.50 -11.48 -9.25
C ASN A 515 -27.98 -10.23 -9.96
N LEU A 516 -27.97 -10.22 -11.29
CA LEU A 516 -27.60 -9.02 -12.05
C LEU A 516 -28.60 -7.88 -11.85
N LEU A 517 -29.90 -8.18 -11.86
CA LEU A 517 -30.95 -7.19 -11.63
C LEU A 517 -30.87 -6.59 -10.22
N ASP A 518 -30.55 -7.40 -9.20
CA ASP A 518 -30.33 -6.91 -7.84
C ASP A 518 -29.11 -5.98 -7.75
N ILE A 519 -28.03 -6.26 -8.49
CA ILE A 519 -26.88 -5.36 -8.61
C ILE A 519 -27.30 -4.03 -9.25
N CYS A 520 -28.07 -4.08 -10.35
CA CYS A 520 -28.56 -2.90 -11.04
C CYS A 520 -29.49 -2.06 -10.15
N ASP A 521 -30.43 -2.70 -9.45
CA ASP A 521 -31.32 -2.04 -8.52
C ASP A 521 -30.57 -1.41 -7.35
N SER A 522 -29.48 -2.04 -6.88
CA SER A 522 -28.60 -1.43 -5.88
C SER A 522 -27.92 -0.15 -6.40
N LEU A 523 -27.49 -0.11 -7.66
CA LEU A 523 -26.92 1.09 -8.29
C LEU A 523 -27.99 2.19 -8.43
N ILE A 524 -29.16 1.86 -8.96
CA ILE A 524 -30.30 2.79 -9.11
C ILE A 524 -30.70 3.37 -7.76
N SER A 525 -30.84 2.51 -6.74
CA SER A 525 -31.19 2.93 -5.38
C SER A 525 -30.12 3.87 -4.80
N SER A 526 -28.84 3.60 -5.06
CA SER A 526 -27.74 4.46 -4.60
C SER A 526 -27.80 5.84 -5.25
N ASN A 527 -28.08 5.92 -6.57
CA ASN A 527 -28.29 7.20 -7.27
C ASN A 527 -29.49 7.96 -6.71
N ASN A 528 -30.63 7.30 -6.57
CA ASN A 528 -31.86 7.94 -6.09
C ASN A 528 -31.73 8.41 -4.63
N ASN A 529 -31.03 7.64 -3.78
CA ASN A 529 -30.70 8.06 -2.42
C ASN A 529 -29.73 9.25 -2.39
N ALA A 530 -28.67 9.24 -3.22
CA ALA A 530 -27.77 10.38 -3.33
C ALA A 530 -28.50 11.64 -3.78
N ARG A 531 -29.40 11.51 -4.78
CA ARG A 531 -30.30 12.58 -5.22
C ARG A 531 -31.16 13.13 -4.10
N GLU A 532 -31.81 12.26 -3.32
CA GLU A 532 -32.66 12.67 -2.20
C GLU A 532 -31.86 13.50 -1.18
N ILE A 533 -30.64 13.06 -0.86
CA ILE A 533 -29.74 13.78 0.03
C ILE A 533 -29.30 15.13 -0.58
N MET A 534 -29.05 15.22 -1.89
CA MET A 534 -28.75 16.49 -2.55
C MET A 534 -29.90 17.49 -2.41
N LEU A 535 -31.15 17.02 -2.49
CA LEU A 535 -32.35 17.85 -2.30
C LEU A 535 -32.60 18.19 -0.82
N ASN A 536 -32.26 17.27 0.09
CA ASN A 536 -32.48 17.40 1.54
C ASN A 536 -31.19 17.15 2.34
N PRO A 537 -30.19 18.06 2.31
CA PRO A 537 -28.87 17.82 2.93
C PRO A 537 -28.90 17.57 4.44
N SER A 538 -29.98 17.93 5.14
CA SER A 538 -30.15 17.66 6.57
C SER A 538 -30.13 16.17 6.91
N GLN A 539 -30.47 15.29 5.97
CA GLN A 539 -30.42 13.83 6.15
C GLN A 539 -29.00 13.34 6.47
N LEU A 540 -27.96 14.03 5.98
CA LEU A 540 -26.57 13.66 6.28
C LEU A 540 -26.23 13.77 7.77
N GLN A 541 -26.89 14.68 8.49
CA GLN A 541 -26.65 14.89 9.91
C GLN A 541 -27.13 13.72 10.78
N GLU A 542 -27.90 12.78 10.23
CA GLU A 542 -28.29 11.55 10.95
C GLU A 542 -27.12 10.58 11.13
N HIS A 543 -26.03 10.77 10.37
CA HIS A 543 -24.85 9.92 10.42
C HIS A 543 -23.80 10.47 11.39
N ASP A 544 -23.53 9.72 12.45
CA ASP A 544 -22.51 10.03 13.47
C ASP A 544 -21.11 10.34 12.88
N PHE A 545 -20.67 9.60 11.87
CA PHE A 545 -19.36 9.80 11.25
C PHE A 545 -19.26 11.11 10.45
N ILE A 546 -20.39 11.61 9.94
CA ILE A 546 -20.48 12.93 9.28
C ILE A 546 -20.39 14.03 10.33
N GLN A 547 -21.18 13.93 11.41
CA GLN A 547 -21.09 14.88 12.52
C GLN A 547 -19.67 14.92 13.12
N TYR A 548 -19.06 13.75 13.27
CA TYR A 548 -17.68 13.62 13.71
C TYR A 548 -16.71 14.32 12.78
N ALA A 549 -16.81 14.08 11.47
CA ALA A 549 -15.95 14.70 10.48
C ALA A 549 -16.06 16.23 10.50
N ILE A 550 -17.30 16.77 10.57
CA ILE A 550 -17.56 18.20 10.69
C ILE A 550 -16.91 18.77 11.96
N SER A 551 -17.00 18.07 13.09
CA SER A 551 -16.38 18.52 14.36
C SER A 551 -14.85 18.56 14.31
N LYS A 552 -14.24 17.79 13.41
CA LYS A 552 -12.79 17.73 13.16
C LYS A 552 -12.34 18.66 12.04
N ASP A 553 -13.26 19.34 11.38
CA ASP A 553 -12.93 20.25 10.29
C ASP A 553 -12.27 21.51 10.87
N THR A 554 -10.93 21.53 10.90
CA THR A 554 -10.15 22.62 11.49
C THR A 554 -10.13 23.89 10.64
N ASP A 555 -10.78 23.88 9.48
CA ASP A 555 -10.88 24.99 8.53
C ASP A 555 -12.23 25.73 8.60
N LEU A 556 -13.11 25.37 9.54
CA LEU A 556 -14.37 26.07 9.84
C LEU A 556 -14.17 27.45 10.49
#